data_AF-A0A2Y8ZXX0-F1
#
_entry.id   AF-A0A2Y8ZXX0-F1
#
_cell.length_a   1.000
_cell.length_b   1.000
_cell.length_c   1.000
_cell.angle_alpha   90.00
_cell.angle_beta   90.00
_cell.angle_gamma   90.00
#
_symmetry.space_group_name_H-M   'P 1'
#
loop_
_entity.id
_entity.type
_entity.pdbx_description
1 polymer ?
#
loop_
_entity_poly.entity_id
_entity_poly.type
_entity_poly.pdbx_seq_one_letter_code
_entity_poly.pdbx_strand_id
1 'polypeptide(L)'
;MAAVDAARRTVTLSSDNGTRELDGVGWASVVPHYRAPEWVRPFAGEHPAGLVDVDPETLAHRTVPRLWSLGDVADTGTRPSGGALRRQVQILADNIQAARKGRPLRRYDGYTVIPITVDRRRLLLAEFDRHGAPTPSISAVDLTVPRRPLWFFDRYVEPVVYYRRLLKGKV
;
A
#
# COMPACT_ATOMS: atom_id res chain seq x y z
N MET A 1 10.40 -1.72 17.33
CA MET A 1 10.56 -2.92 18.17
C MET A 1 11.88 -3.55 17.80
N ALA A 2 12.73 -3.88 18.76
CA ALA A 2 14.09 -4.37 18.52
C ALA A 2 14.19 -5.89 18.58
N ALA A 3 13.52 -6.55 19.54
CA ALA A 3 13.59 -8.00 19.70
C ALA A 3 12.34 -8.58 20.37
N VAL A 4 12.12 -9.88 20.18
CA VAL A 4 11.09 -10.68 20.85
C VAL A 4 11.74 -11.98 21.30
N ASP A 5 11.70 -12.27 22.60
CA ASP A 5 12.09 -13.56 23.17
C ASP A 5 10.81 -14.29 23.61
N ALA A 6 10.35 -15.23 22.77
CA ALA A 6 9.13 -15.97 23.04
C ALA A 6 9.26 -16.93 24.23
N ALA A 7 10.48 -17.43 24.52
CA ALA A 7 10.71 -18.36 25.62
C ALA A 7 10.66 -17.64 26.97
N ARG A 8 11.27 -16.44 27.04
CA ARG A 8 11.22 -15.59 28.24
C ARG A 8 9.97 -14.72 28.33
N ARG A 9 9.16 -14.69 27.27
CA ARG A 9 7.99 -13.80 27.13
C ARG A 9 8.37 -12.32 27.30
N THR A 10 9.45 -11.92 26.64
CA THR A 10 9.93 -10.53 26.67
C THR A 10 9.88 -9.88 25.29
N VAL A 11 9.61 -8.57 25.28
CA VAL A 11 9.64 -7.74 24.07
C VAL A 11 10.51 -6.52 24.33
N THR A 12 11.52 -6.34 23.48
CA THR A 12 12.42 -5.19 23.54
C THR A 12 11.93 -4.12 22.58
N LEU A 13 11.57 -2.95 23.11
CA LEU A 13 11.19 -1.77 22.37
C LEU A 13 12.38 -0.83 22.24
N SER A 14 12.57 -0.27 21.05
CA SER A 14 13.55 0.79 20.79
C SER A 14 12.81 2.04 20.34
N SER A 15 13.18 3.18 20.91
CA SER A 15 12.74 4.52 20.50
C SER A 15 13.90 5.50 20.62
N ASP A 16 13.67 6.76 20.26
CA ASP A 16 14.66 7.84 20.38
C ASP A 16 15.12 8.06 21.84
N ASN A 17 14.32 7.62 22.81
CA ASN A 17 14.63 7.71 24.25
C ASN A 17 15.37 6.46 24.77
N GLY A 18 15.87 5.60 23.88
CA GLY A 18 16.62 4.40 24.21
C GLY A 18 15.80 3.12 24.11
N THR A 19 16.31 2.07 24.76
CA THR A 19 15.74 0.72 24.71
C THR A 19 15.02 0.41 26.02
N ARG A 20 13.83 -0.20 25.92
CA ARG A 20 13.04 -0.68 27.05
C ARG A 20 12.64 -2.14 26.84
N GLU A 21 12.85 -2.96 27.85
CA GLU A 21 12.36 -4.33 27.90
C GLU A 21 10.99 -4.39 28.59
N LEU A 22 10.08 -5.19 28.02
CA LEU A 22 8.78 -5.52 28.59
C LEU A 22 8.77 -7.01 28.91
N ASP A 23 8.52 -7.35 30.17
CA ASP A 23 8.45 -8.72 30.66
C ASP A 23 7.00 -9.23 30.82
N GLY A 24 6.85 -10.55 30.94
CA GLY A 24 5.55 -11.16 31.25
C GLY A 24 4.53 -11.02 30.12
N VAL A 25 4.97 -10.74 28.89
CA VAL A 25 4.11 -10.50 27.73
C VAL A 25 3.25 -11.74 27.49
N GLY A 26 1.92 -11.59 27.66
CA GLY A 26 0.97 -12.68 27.42
C GLY A 26 0.67 -12.90 25.94
N TRP A 27 0.72 -11.82 25.16
CA TRP A 27 0.47 -11.84 23.72
C TRP A 27 1.12 -10.63 23.05
N ALA A 28 1.67 -10.84 21.85
CA ALA A 28 2.20 -9.76 21.00
C ALA A 28 1.83 -10.02 19.54
N SER A 29 1.26 -9.01 18.88
CA SER A 29 1.14 -8.96 17.42
C SER A 29 2.21 -8.02 16.88
N VAL A 30 3.17 -8.59 16.17
CA VAL A 30 4.32 -7.87 15.65
C VAL A 30 4.18 -7.72 14.14
N VAL A 31 4.23 -6.47 13.66
CA VAL A 31 4.36 -6.18 12.23
C VAL A 31 5.86 -6.23 11.89
N PRO A 32 6.31 -7.14 11.01
CA PRO A 32 7.70 -7.20 10.61
C PRO A 32 8.10 -5.94 9.83
N HIS A 33 9.36 -5.54 9.97
CA HIS A 33 9.94 -4.57 9.04
C HIS A 33 10.02 -5.20 7.65
N TYR A 34 9.53 -4.47 6.64
CA TYR A 34 9.55 -4.89 5.25
C TYR A 34 10.57 -4.06 4.46
N ARG A 35 11.19 -4.71 3.47
CA ARG A 35 12.12 -4.11 2.51
C ARG A 35 11.90 -4.72 1.13
N ALA A 36 12.30 -4.02 0.08
CA ALA A 36 12.30 -4.56 -1.26
C ALA A 36 13.20 -5.81 -1.36
N PRO A 37 12.90 -6.75 -2.28
CA PRO A 37 13.78 -7.85 -2.59
C PRO A 37 15.17 -7.37 -3.05
N GLU A 38 16.23 -8.11 -2.70
CA GLU A 38 17.61 -7.71 -2.99
C GLU A 38 17.89 -7.48 -4.48
N TRP A 39 17.28 -8.27 -5.35
CA TRP A 39 17.45 -8.15 -6.81
C TRP A 39 16.94 -6.81 -7.37
N VAL A 40 16.13 -6.06 -6.62
CA VAL A 40 15.62 -4.74 -7.01
C VAL A 40 16.65 -3.63 -6.75
N ARG A 41 17.62 -3.88 -5.87
CA ARG A 41 18.61 -2.89 -5.43
C ARG A 41 19.30 -2.08 -6.54
N PRO A 42 19.63 -2.64 -7.72
CA PRO A 42 20.20 -1.85 -8.82
C PRO A 42 19.30 -0.73 -9.35
N PHE A 43 18.01 -0.79 -9.07
CA PHE A 43 16.98 0.17 -9.50
C PHE A 43 16.39 0.95 -8.31
N ALA A 44 16.97 0.79 -7.12
CA ALA A 44 16.47 1.42 -5.91
C ALA A 44 16.97 2.87 -5.78
N GLY A 45 16.14 3.71 -5.17
CA GLY A 45 16.50 5.09 -4.81
C GLY A 45 17.01 5.21 -3.39
N GLU A 46 16.82 6.38 -2.79
CA GLU A 46 17.23 6.67 -1.41
C GLU A 46 16.25 6.15 -0.36
N HIS A 47 15.10 5.58 -0.77
CA HIS A 47 14.10 5.08 0.17
C HIS A 47 14.73 4.03 1.11
N PRO A 48 14.59 4.13 2.44
CA PRO A 48 15.28 3.25 3.40
C PRO A 48 14.98 1.76 3.21
N ALA A 49 13.79 1.44 2.70
CA ALA A 49 13.37 0.08 2.36
C ALA A 49 13.93 -0.45 1.02
N GLY A 50 14.73 0.34 0.28
CA GLY A 50 15.31 -0.03 -1.00
C GLY A 50 14.31 -0.15 -2.16
N LEU A 51 13.27 0.70 -2.15
CA LEU A 51 12.21 0.67 -3.18
C LEU A 51 12.70 1.21 -4.52
N VAL A 52 12.05 0.78 -5.62
CA VAL A 52 12.36 1.25 -6.98
C VAL A 52 12.15 2.76 -7.08
N ASP A 53 13.15 3.47 -7.59
CA ASP A 53 13.12 4.93 -7.76
C ASP A 53 12.26 5.35 -8.95
N VAL A 54 10.96 5.51 -8.70
CA VAL A 54 10.01 5.99 -9.69
C VAL A 54 9.64 7.45 -9.47
N ASP A 55 9.26 8.12 -10.55
CA ASP A 55 8.40 9.28 -10.45
C ASP A 55 7.03 8.81 -9.90
N PRO A 56 6.58 9.34 -8.75
CA PRO A 56 5.41 8.84 -8.04
C PRO A 56 4.09 9.14 -8.75
N GLU A 57 4.09 9.99 -9.77
CA GLU A 57 2.90 10.35 -10.54
C GLU A 57 2.86 9.62 -11.88
N THR A 58 4.01 9.35 -12.50
CA THR A 58 4.03 8.65 -13.80
C THR A 58 4.34 7.16 -13.70
N LEU A 59 4.90 6.71 -12.58
CA LEU A 59 5.35 5.34 -12.31
C LEU A 59 6.53 4.89 -13.20
N ALA A 60 7.13 5.80 -13.95
CA ALA A 60 8.37 5.59 -14.68
C ALA A 60 9.56 5.67 -13.72
N HIS A 61 10.58 4.84 -13.92
CA HIS A 61 11.84 5.01 -13.21
C HIS A 61 12.48 6.36 -13.59
N ARG A 62 13.05 7.08 -12.61
CA ARG A 62 13.57 8.44 -12.83
C ARG A 62 14.72 8.50 -13.83
N THR A 63 15.66 7.58 -13.73
CA THR A 63 16.89 7.58 -14.54
C THR A 63 17.00 6.45 -15.55
N VAL A 64 16.45 5.25 -15.29
CA VAL A 64 16.56 4.09 -16.17
C VAL A 64 15.46 4.12 -17.24
N PRO A 65 15.80 4.29 -18.53
CA PRO A 65 14.80 4.34 -19.59
C PRO A 65 14.02 3.03 -19.71
N ARG A 66 12.72 3.15 -19.98
CA ARG A 66 11.79 2.01 -20.18
C ARG A 66 11.63 1.08 -18.98
N LEU A 67 12.12 1.46 -17.80
CA LEU A 67 11.80 0.78 -16.55
C LEU A 67 10.60 1.46 -15.90
N TRP A 68 9.66 0.65 -15.44
CA TRP A 68 8.43 1.07 -14.78
C TRP A 68 8.22 0.21 -13.53
N SER A 69 7.60 0.77 -12.49
CA SER A 69 7.29 0.01 -11.28
C SER A 69 6.00 0.50 -10.63
N LEU A 70 5.29 -0.41 -9.95
CA LEU A 70 4.07 -0.12 -9.19
C LEU A 70 3.99 -1.01 -7.95
N GLY A 71 3.03 -0.72 -7.08
CA GLY A 71 2.76 -1.49 -5.87
C GLY A 71 3.81 -1.27 -4.78
N ASP A 72 3.88 -2.23 -3.87
CA ASP A 72 4.66 -2.13 -2.63
C ASP A 72 6.17 -1.97 -2.84
N VAL A 73 6.67 -2.33 -4.03
CA VAL A 73 8.09 -2.24 -4.38
C VAL A 73 8.47 -0.91 -5.02
N ALA A 74 7.50 -0.09 -5.42
CA ALA A 74 7.73 1.20 -6.04
C ALA A 74 7.69 2.32 -5.00
N ASP A 75 8.63 3.25 -5.06
CA ASP A 75 8.57 4.46 -4.22
C ASP A 75 7.51 5.44 -4.77
N THR A 76 6.25 5.12 -4.54
CA THR A 76 5.13 5.95 -5.00
C THR A 76 4.79 7.07 -4.03
N GLY A 77 5.49 7.23 -2.91
CA GLY A 77 5.20 8.26 -1.90
C GLY A 77 3.79 8.19 -1.31
N THR A 78 3.18 6.99 -1.27
CA THR A 78 1.82 6.75 -0.73
C THR A 78 1.83 5.53 0.16
N ARG A 79 0.85 5.41 1.07
CA ARG A 79 0.64 4.16 1.81
C ARG A 79 0.27 3.02 0.85
N PRO A 80 0.96 1.87 0.86
CA PRO A 80 0.62 0.75 0.00
C PRO A 80 -0.78 0.22 0.30
N SER A 81 -1.54 -0.10 -0.75
CA SER A 81 -2.82 -0.79 -0.61
C SER A 81 -3.19 -1.56 -1.88
N GLY A 82 -3.92 -2.66 -1.72
CA GLY A 82 -4.45 -3.42 -2.86
C GLY A 82 -5.44 -2.64 -3.71
N GLY A 83 -6.14 -1.66 -3.14
CA GLY A 83 -7.01 -0.77 -3.90
C GLY A 83 -6.24 0.27 -4.72
N ALA A 84 -5.11 0.79 -4.22
CA ALA A 84 -4.22 1.66 -4.98
C ALA A 84 -3.68 0.98 -6.24
N LEU A 85 -3.33 -0.31 -6.16
CA LEU A 85 -2.84 -1.10 -7.29
C LEU A 85 -3.75 -1.01 -8.52
N ARG A 86 -5.08 -0.97 -8.33
CA ARG A 86 -6.04 -0.89 -9.45
C ARG A 86 -5.82 0.38 -10.27
N ARG A 87 -5.61 1.52 -9.61
CA ARG A 87 -5.33 2.81 -10.26
C ARG A 87 -3.93 2.83 -10.86
N GLN A 88 -2.95 2.31 -10.13
CA GLN A 88 -1.55 2.28 -10.58
C GLN A 88 -1.38 1.42 -11.84
N VAL A 89 -2.03 0.26 -11.93
CA VAL A 89 -1.99 -0.61 -13.12
C VAL A 89 -2.51 0.11 -14.35
N GLN A 90 -3.64 0.82 -14.23
CA GLN A 90 -4.21 1.60 -15.34
C GLN A 90 -3.25 2.71 -15.80
N ILE A 91 -2.72 3.51 -14.86
CA ILE A 91 -1.78 4.59 -15.18
C ILE A 91 -0.51 4.05 -15.83
N LEU A 92 0.09 3.00 -15.27
CA LEU A 92 1.34 2.43 -15.77
C LEU A 92 1.14 1.80 -17.16
N ALA A 93 0.05 1.09 -17.41
CA ALA A 93 -0.25 0.52 -18.73
C ALA A 93 -0.40 1.61 -19.80
N ASP A 94 -1.13 2.68 -19.49
CA ASP A 94 -1.31 3.83 -20.39
C ASP A 94 0.02 4.54 -20.64
N ASN A 95 0.83 4.73 -19.60
CA ASN A 95 2.11 5.44 -19.71
C ASN A 95 3.15 4.65 -20.51
N ILE A 96 3.19 3.32 -20.37
CA ILE A 96 4.02 2.46 -21.22
C ILE A 96 3.65 2.64 -22.70
N GLN A 97 2.35 2.69 -23.03
CA GLN A 97 1.89 2.89 -24.40
C GLN A 97 2.18 4.32 -24.90
N ALA A 98 1.95 5.32 -24.06
CA ALA A 98 2.17 6.72 -24.38
C ALA A 98 3.65 7.00 -24.65
N ALA A 99 4.54 6.52 -23.79
CA ALA A 99 5.99 6.66 -23.94
C ALA A 99 6.49 6.06 -25.27
N ARG A 100 5.97 4.90 -25.69
CA ARG A 100 6.33 4.29 -26.99
C ARG A 100 5.89 5.13 -28.19
N LYS A 101 4.84 5.93 -28.04
CA LYS A 101 4.25 6.76 -29.10
C LYS A 101 4.65 8.24 -29.01
N GLY A 102 5.54 8.60 -28.08
CA GLY A 102 5.91 10.00 -27.82
C GLY A 102 4.74 10.86 -27.36
N ARG A 103 3.74 10.28 -26.69
CA ARG A 103 2.56 10.99 -26.18
C ARG A 103 2.77 11.42 -24.71
N PRO A 104 2.07 12.47 -24.25
CA PRO A 104 2.08 12.87 -22.84
C PRO A 104 1.68 11.72 -21.91
N LEU A 105 2.35 11.63 -20.75
CA LEU A 105 2.03 10.64 -19.72
C LEU A 105 0.84 11.13 -18.87
N ARG A 106 0.06 10.17 -18.38
CA ARG A 106 -0.97 10.36 -17.36
C ARG A 106 -0.33 10.41 -15.97
N ARG A 107 -0.99 11.13 -15.07
CA ARG A 107 -0.58 11.28 -13.67
C ARG A 107 -1.46 10.44 -12.75
N TYR A 108 -0.82 9.76 -11.81
CA TYR A 108 -1.41 9.10 -10.65
C TYR A 108 -1.47 10.08 -9.48
N ASP A 109 -2.69 10.32 -9.03
CA ASP A 109 -3.03 11.23 -7.91
C ASP A 109 -2.57 10.71 -6.54
N GLY A 110 -2.11 9.46 -6.47
CA GLY A 110 -1.72 8.83 -5.21
C GLY A 110 -2.88 8.16 -4.46
N TYR A 111 -4.02 7.93 -5.13
CA TYR A 111 -5.17 7.27 -4.51
C TYR A 111 -4.80 6.00 -3.75
N THR A 112 -5.16 5.95 -2.48
CA THR A 112 -5.03 4.76 -1.64
C THR A 112 -6.27 4.56 -0.78
N VAL A 113 -6.52 3.32 -0.40
CA VAL A 113 -7.66 2.93 0.45
C VAL A 113 -7.18 2.05 1.59
N ILE A 114 -7.69 2.31 2.79
CA ILE A 114 -7.37 1.58 4.00
C ILE A 114 -8.68 1.08 4.61
N PRO A 115 -9.03 -0.20 4.43
CA PRO A 115 -10.11 -0.82 5.18
C PRO A 115 -9.72 -0.97 6.65
N ILE A 116 -10.50 -0.36 7.54
CA ILE A 116 -10.28 -0.45 9.00
C ILE A 116 -11.45 -1.20 9.62
N THR A 117 -11.20 -2.46 9.98
CA THR A 117 -12.14 -3.27 10.76
C THR A 117 -12.14 -2.76 12.20
N VAL A 118 -13.28 -2.25 12.67
CA VAL A 118 -13.41 -1.70 14.04
C VAL A 118 -13.93 -2.72 15.04
N ASP A 119 -14.68 -3.72 14.56
CA ASP A 119 -15.11 -4.87 15.34
C ASP A 119 -15.46 -6.06 14.44
N ARG A 120 -16.00 -7.14 15.02
CA ARG A 120 -16.33 -8.39 14.32
C ARG A 120 -17.39 -8.26 13.21
N ARG A 121 -18.04 -7.11 13.07
CA ARG A 121 -19.18 -6.89 12.16
C ARG A 121 -19.14 -5.55 11.43
N ARG A 122 -18.23 -4.63 11.77
CA ARG A 122 -18.17 -3.28 11.21
C ARG A 122 -16.77 -2.93 10.73
N LEU A 123 -16.75 -2.20 9.61
CA LEU A 123 -15.56 -1.70 8.96
C LEU A 123 -15.88 -0.31 8.40
N LEU A 124 -14.87 0.55 8.33
CA LEU A 124 -14.89 1.79 7.56
C LEU A 124 -13.85 1.70 6.43
N LEU A 125 -14.07 2.44 5.35
CA LEU A 125 -13.10 2.57 4.25
C LEU A 125 -12.57 4.00 4.26
N ALA A 126 -11.28 4.13 4.51
CA ALA A 126 -10.62 5.42 4.50
C ALA A 126 -9.88 5.59 3.17
N GLU A 127 -10.34 6.51 2.33
CA GLU A 127 -9.83 6.73 0.97
C GLU A 127 -9.24 8.13 0.85
N PHE A 128 -8.03 8.22 0.33
CA PHE A 128 -7.31 9.50 0.24
C PHE A 128 -6.42 9.56 -1.00
N ASP A 129 -6.13 10.77 -1.44
CA ASP A 129 -5.03 11.03 -2.38
C ASP A 129 -3.67 11.12 -1.65
N ARG A 130 -2.62 11.43 -2.43
CA ARG A 130 -1.25 11.64 -1.94
C ARG A 130 -1.14 12.70 -0.83
N HIS A 131 -1.98 13.72 -0.88
CA HIS A 131 -1.96 14.83 0.06
C HIS A 131 -2.82 14.55 1.30
N GLY A 132 -3.43 13.37 1.38
CA GLY A 132 -4.33 12.99 2.46
C GLY A 132 -5.73 13.59 2.34
N ALA A 133 -6.07 14.20 1.18
CA ALA A 133 -7.41 14.70 0.95
C ALA A 133 -8.36 13.52 0.72
N PRO A 134 -9.57 13.50 1.34
CA PRO A 134 -10.54 12.44 1.14
C PRO A 134 -10.96 12.30 -0.32
N THR A 135 -10.91 11.07 -0.86
CA THR A 135 -11.29 10.77 -2.25
C THR A 135 -12.27 9.59 -2.34
N PRO A 136 -13.49 9.72 -1.78
CA PRO A 136 -14.41 8.61 -1.66
C PRO A 136 -14.86 8.10 -3.03
N SER A 137 -14.63 6.81 -3.28
CA SER A 137 -15.08 6.08 -4.47
C SER A 137 -16.60 6.04 -4.61
N ILE A 138 -17.34 6.20 -3.50
CA ILE A 138 -18.80 6.25 -3.44
C ILE A 138 -19.21 7.55 -2.74
N SER A 139 -19.65 8.55 -3.52
CA SER A 139 -20.02 9.86 -2.99
C SER A 139 -21.35 9.87 -2.22
N ALA A 140 -22.22 8.88 -2.45
CA ALA A 140 -23.55 8.82 -1.83
C ALA A 140 -23.52 8.33 -0.36
N VAL A 141 -22.39 7.80 0.10
CA VAL A 141 -22.26 7.20 1.43
C VAL A 141 -20.98 7.69 2.07
N ASP A 142 -21.08 8.20 3.30
CA ASP A 142 -19.89 8.44 4.11
C ASP A 142 -19.24 7.10 4.49
N LEU A 143 -18.11 6.82 3.84
CA LEU A 143 -17.31 5.61 3.98
C LEU A 143 -16.46 5.60 5.26
N THR A 144 -16.28 6.75 5.91
CA THR A 144 -15.53 6.87 7.16
C THR A 144 -16.34 6.45 8.39
N VAL A 145 -17.66 6.32 8.25
CA VAL A 145 -18.55 5.79 9.29
C VAL A 145 -18.50 4.25 9.27
N PRO A 146 -18.18 3.58 10.40
CA PRO A 146 -18.17 2.12 10.45
C PRO A 146 -19.53 1.48 10.17
N ARG A 147 -19.59 0.60 9.18
CA ARG A 147 -20.85 0.02 8.67
C ARG A 147 -20.72 -1.50 8.49
N ARG A 148 -21.81 -2.23 8.76
CA ARG A 148 -21.88 -3.68 8.52
C ARG A 148 -21.80 -4.06 7.04
N PRO A 149 -22.44 -3.33 6.11
CA PRO A 149 -22.29 -3.59 4.68
C PRO A 149 -20.85 -3.48 4.17
N LEU A 150 -20.07 -2.49 4.65
CA LEU A 150 -18.66 -2.33 4.26
C LEU A 150 -17.83 -3.53 4.73
N TRP A 151 -18.06 -3.99 5.97
CA TRP A 151 -17.42 -5.19 6.49
C TRP A 151 -17.78 -6.45 5.68
N PHE A 152 -19.06 -6.61 5.32
CA PHE A 152 -19.49 -7.76 4.51
C PHE A 152 -18.86 -7.71 3.11
N PHE A 153 -18.80 -6.53 2.51
CA PHE A 153 -18.14 -6.32 1.23
C PHE A 153 -16.66 -6.72 1.27
N ASP A 154 -15.89 -6.15 2.20
CA ASP A 154 -14.46 -6.44 2.39
C ASP A 154 -14.22 -7.93 2.67
N ARG A 155 -15.00 -8.53 3.57
CA ARG A 155 -14.81 -9.92 4.01
C ARG A 155 -15.15 -10.95 2.94
N TYR A 156 -16.21 -10.74 2.15
CA TYR A 156 -16.79 -11.79 1.28
C TYR A 156 -16.83 -11.42 -0.20
N VAL A 157 -17.07 -10.15 -0.53
CA VAL A 157 -17.26 -9.71 -1.91
C VAL A 157 -15.91 -9.38 -2.56
N GLU A 158 -15.05 -8.63 -1.86
CA GLU A 158 -13.77 -8.20 -2.40
C GLU A 158 -12.87 -9.38 -2.82
N PRO A 159 -12.72 -10.49 -2.07
CA PRO A 159 -11.93 -11.63 -2.52
C PRO A 159 -12.43 -12.19 -3.85
N VAL A 160 -13.75 -12.29 -4.03
CA VAL A 160 -14.35 -12.78 -5.28
C VAL A 160 -14.06 -11.82 -6.44
N VAL A 161 -14.19 -10.50 -6.19
CA VAL A 161 -13.85 -9.46 -7.17
C VAL A 161 -12.37 -9.52 -7.54
N TYR A 162 -11.49 -9.68 -6.55
CA TYR A 162 -10.05 -9.79 -6.74
C TYR A 162 -9.69 -10.93 -7.72
N TYR A 163 -10.11 -12.15 -7.42
CA TYR A 163 -9.76 -13.32 -8.25
C TYR A 163 -10.49 -13.37 -9.59
N ARG A 164 -11.75 -12.92 -9.66
CA ARG A 164 -12.56 -13.06 -10.88
C ARG A 164 -12.47 -11.86 -11.83
N ARG A 165 -12.08 -10.68 -11.34
CA ARG A 165 -12.06 -9.43 -12.11
C ARG A 165 -10.69 -8.78 -12.14
N LEU A 166 -10.11 -8.45 -10.98
CA LEU A 166 -8.86 -7.66 -10.91
C LEU A 166 -7.68 -8.38 -11.54
N LEU A 167 -7.44 -9.64 -11.14
CA LEU A 167 -6.36 -10.44 -11.72
C LEU A 167 -6.54 -10.71 -13.23
N LYS A 168 -7.75 -10.51 -13.76
CA LYS A 168 -8.06 -10.67 -15.18
C LYS A 168 -8.06 -9.35 -15.95
N GLY A 169 -7.67 -8.24 -15.31
CA GLY A 169 -7.65 -6.91 -15.92
C GLY A 169 -9.02 -6.43 -16.41
N LYS A 170 -10.12 -6.88 -15.78
CA LYS A 170 -11.49 -6.55 -16.20
C LYS A 170 -12.07 -5.31 -15.50
N VAL A 171 -11.28 -4.68 -14.63
CA VAL A 171 -11.59 -3.51 -13.81
C VAL A 171 -10.31 -2.70 -13.71
#